data_AF-A0A1M5YM14-F1
#
_entry.id   AF-A0A1M5YM14-F1
#
_cell.length_a   1.000
_cell.length_b   1.000
_cell.length_c   1.000
_cell.angle_alpha   90.00
_cell.angle_beta   90.00
_cell.angle_gamma   90.00
#
_symmetry.space_group_name_H-M   'P 1'
#
loop_
_entity.id
_entity.type
_entity.pdbx_description
1 polymer ?
#
loop_
_entity_poly.entity_id
_entity_poly.type
_entity_poly.pdbx_seq_one_letter_code
_entity_poly.pdbx_strand_id
1 'polypeptide(L)'
;MYFVEGSFLDVLISVRDLVHKGFVLVSHPLGASIRMLFSPYRSIIVGEKVEEINIFSVEIIENSIISYKKHMEKRKVDWDNKEDYQLIDNELLGSTIKSLNSNSYESFI
;
A
#
# COMPACT_ATOMS: atom_id res chain seq x y z
N MET A 1 -6.89 10.19 7.21
CA MET A 1 -5.55 9.99 6.60
C MET A 1 -4.56 9.86 7.73
N TYR A 2 -3.78 8.77 7.78
CA TYR A 2 -2.73 8.56 8.77
C TYR A 2 -1.38 8.74 8.07
N PHE A 3 -0.57 9.68 8.54
CA PHE A 3 0.76 9.92 7.99
C PHE A 3 1.78 9.06 8.72
N VAL A 4 2.58 8.32 7.96
CA VAL A 4 3.73 7.56 8.47
C VAL A 4 4.97 8.37 8.17
N GLU A 5 5.65 8.81 9.22
CA GLU A 5 6.95 9.47 9.07
C GLU A 5 8.01 8.43 8.70
N GLY A 6 8.79 8.71 7.65
CA GLY A 6 9.88 7.85 7.20
C GLY A 6 9.81 7.48 5.72
N SER A 7 10.23 6.27 5.42
CA SER A 7 10.38 5.71 4.08
C SER A 7 9.17 4.89 3.64
N PHE A 8 9.17 4.47 2.36
CA PHE A 8 8.24 3.46 1.86
C PHE A 8 8.26 2.20 2.75
N LEU A 9 9.44 1.76 3.20
CA LEU A 9 9.53 0.59 4.08
C LEU A 9 8.80 0.80 5.42
N ASP A 10 8.85 2.01 5.97
CA ASP A 10 8.14 2.35 7.22
C ASP A 10 6.62 2.33 7.03
N VAL A 11 6.15 2.75 5.85
CA VAL A 11 4.74 2.58 5.45
C VAL A 11 4.36 1.10 5.41
N LEU A 12 5.18 0.25 4.76
CA LEU A 12 4.92 -1.19 4.70
C LEU A 12 4.90 -1.85 6.08
N ILE A 13 5.85 -1.49 6.95
CA ILE A 13 5.91 -1.99 8.33
C ILE A 13 4.67 -1.55 9.13
N SER A 14 4.27 -0.29 9.00
CA SER A 14 3.07 0.24 9.66
C SER A 14 1.80 -0.50 9.21
N VAL A 15 1.67 -0.78 7.92
CA VAL A 15 0.54 -1.55 7.38
C VAL A 15 0.57 -3.00 7.86
N ARG A 16 1.75 -3.65 7.87
CA ARG A 16 1.89 -5.00 8.42
C ARG A 16 1.39 -5.05 9.86
N ASP A 17 1.80 -4.12 10.70
CA ASP A 17 1.40 -4.09 12.10
C ASP A 17 -0.11 -3.90 12.26
N LEU A 18 -0.77 -3.16 11.35
CA LEU A 18 -2.23 -3.05 11.32
C LEU A 18 -2.89 -4.36 10.85
N VAL A 19 -2.39 -4.99 9.79
CA VAL A 19 -2.92 -6.27 9.28
C VAL A 19 -2.83 -7.36 10.34
N HIS A 20 -1.71 -7.49 11.03
CA HIS A 20 -1.54 -8.42 12.16
C HIS A 20 -2.45 -8.09 13.36
N LYS A 21 -2.96 -6.85 13.47
CA LYS A 21 -3.96 -6.45 14.47
C LYS A 21 -5.40 -6.66 14.00
N GLY A 22 -5.61 -7.23 12.82
CA GLY A 22 -6.93 -7.53 12.24
C GLY A 22 -7.50 -6.48 11.30
N PHE A 23 -6.74 -5.49 10.87
CA PHE A 23 -7.21 -4.53 9.87
C PHE A 23 -7.18 -5.16 8.47
N VAL A 24 -8.24 -4.96 7.69
CA VAL A 24 -8.33 -5.50 6.32
C VAL A 24 -7.35 -4.78 5.40
N LEU A 25 -6.54 -5.54 4.65
CA LEU A 25 -5.70 -4.97 3.59
C LEU A 25 -6.55 -4.77 2.33
N VAL A 26 -6.80 -3.51 1.94
CA VAL A 26 -7.74 -3.18 0.86
C VAL A 26 -7.02 -2.96 -0.47
N SER A 27 -5.90 -2.24 -0.47
CA SER A 27 -5.08 -2.05 -1.66
C SER A 27 -3.81 -2.88 -1.58
N HIS A 28 -3.34 -3.40 -2.71
CA HIS A 28 -2.06 -4.12 -2.75
C HIS A 28 -0.91 -3.23 -2.23
N PRO A 29 0.02 -3.73 -1.39
CA PRO A 29 1.02 -2.87 -0.74
C PRO A 29 2.07 -2.29 -1.69
N LEU A 30 2.44 -3.04 -2.73
CA LEU A 30 3.38 -2.61 -3.76
C LEU A 30 2.66 -2.09 -5.01
N GLY A 31 3.29 -1.13 -5.70
CA GLY A 31 2.85 -0.69 -7.02
C GLY A 31 3.04 -1.76 -8.09
N ALA A 32 2.23 -1.69 -9.16
CA ALA A 32 2.23 -2.68 -10.24
C ALA A 32 3.50 -2.68 -11.11
N SER A 33 4.36 -1.66 -10.98
CA SER A 33 5.62 -1.54 -11.69
C SER A 33 6.79 -1.47 -10.73
N ILE A 34 7.90 -2.14 -11.08
CA ILE A 34 9.15 -2.06 -10.32
C ILE A 34 9.67 -0.62 -10.19
N ARG A 35 9.34 0.24 -11.16
CA ARG A 35 9.67 1.67 -11.13
C ARG A 35 9.03 2.39 -9.95
N MET A 36 7.85 1.95 -9.52
CA MET A 36 7.14 2.53 -8.37
C MET A 36 7.80 2.20 -7.03
N LEU A 37 8.64 1.15 -6.96
CA LEU A 37 9.38 0.84 -5.74
C LEU A 37 10.44 1.90 -5.42
N PHE A 38 10.86 2.70 -6.42
CA PHE A 38 11.82 3.80 -6.20
C PHE A 38 11.13 5.08 -5.73
N SER A 39 9.80 5.10 -5.70
CA SER A 39 9.02 6.26 -5.29
C SER A 39 9.36 6.66 -3.84
N PRO A 40 9.53 7.96 -3.56
CA PRO A 40 9.58 8.46 -2.18
C PRO A 40 8.20 8.45 -1.51
N TYR A 41 7.12 8.28 -2.29
CA TYR A 41 5.73 8.33 -1.84
C TYR A 41 5.03 6.99 -2.03
N ARG A 42 4.28 6.56 -1.01
CA ARG A 42 3.40 5.41 -1.11
C ARG A 42 2.18 5.57 -0.22
N SER A 43 1.01 5.41 -0.82
CA SER A 43 -0.26 5.29 -0.12
C SER A 43 -0.77 3.85 -0.17
N ILE A 44 -1.28 3.36 0.97
CA ILE A 44 -1.91 2.03 1.08
C ILE A 44 -3.22 2.21 1.86
N ILE A 45 -4.31 1.68 1.30
CA ILE A 45 -5.61 1.67 1.94
C ILE A 45 -5.73 0.42 2.81
N VAL A 46 -6.07 0.64 4.06
CA VAL A 46 -6.50 -0.37 5.02
C VAL A 46 -7.96 -0.11 5.37
N GLY A 47 -8.73 -1.18 5.50
CA GLY A 47 -10.13 -1.16 5.90
C GLY A 47 -10.28 -1.19 7.41
N GLU A 48 -11.49 -1.51 7.86
CA GLU A 48 -11.78 -1.63 9.29
C GLU A 48 -11.13 -2.87 9.91
N LYS A 49 -11.05 -2.87 11.23
CA LYS A 49 -10.63 -4.03 12.00
C LYS A 49 -11.75 -5.06 12.05
N VAL A 50 -11.43 -6.31 11.77
CA VAL A 50 -12.33 -7.45 11.84
C VAL A 50 -11.87 -8.44 12.92
N GLU A 51 -12.77 -9.35 13.34
CA GLU A 51 -12.46 -10.36 14.37
C GLU A 51 -11.48 -11.42 13.86
N GLU A 52 -11.68 -11.90 12.63
CA GLU A 52 -10.83 -12.92 12.02
C GLU A 52 -9.75 -12.30 11.13
N ILE A 53 -8.49 -12.58 11.44
CA ILE A 53 -7.35 -12.13 10.64
C ILE A 53 -7.33 -12.91 9.31
N ASN A 54 -7.33 -12.19 8.20
CA ASN A 54 -7.13 -12.78 6.89
C ASN A 54 -5.65 -13.16 6.70
N ILE A 55 -5.36 -14.47 6.76
CA ILE A 55 -4.00 -15.01 6.61
C ILE A 55 -3.40 -14.66 5.24
N PHE A 56 -4.19 -14.60 4.17
CA PHE A 56 -3.70 -14.20 2.86
C PHE A 56 -3.25 -12.74 2.86
N SER A 57 -3.96 -11.84 3.55
CA SER A 57 -3.54 -10.45 3.70
C SER A 57 -2.22 -10.34 4.47
N VAL A 58 -2.02 -11.17 5.51
CA VAL A 58 -0.74 -11.27 6.24
C VAL A 58 0.37 -11.70 5.31
N GLU A 59 0.17 -12.78 4.54
CA GLU A 59 1.16 -13.25 3.58
C GLU A 59 1.52 -12.19 2.54
N ILE A 60 0.53 -11.49 1.99
CA ILE A 60 0.74 -10.44 0.99
C ILE A 60 1.63 -9.31 1.54
N ILE A 61 1.36 -8.80 2.76
CA ILE A 61 2.13 -7.70 3.31
C ILE A 61 3.56 -8.12 3.69
N GLU A 62 3.74 -9.32 4.23
CA GLU A 62 5.07 -9.87 4.55
C GLU A 62 5.91 -10.08 3.28
N ASN A 63 5.33 -10.71 2.25
CA ASN A 63 5.99 -10.91 0.97
C ASN A 63 6.29 -9.59 0.26
N SER A 64 5.42 -8.59 0.42
CA SER A 64 5.65 -7.23 -0.11
C SER A 64 6.88 -6.57 0.53
N ILE A 65 7.05 -6.71 1.85
CA ILE A 65 8.23 -6.20 2.57
C ILE A 65 9.51 -6.91 2.08
N ILE A 66 9.48 -8.23 1.96
CA ILE A 66 10.63 -9.02 1.48
C ILE A 66 11.01 -8.60 0.06
N SER A 67 10.02 -8.50 -0.83
CA SER A 67 10.21 -8.10 -2.22
C SER A 67 10.76 -6.68 -2.34
N TYR A 68 10.19 -5.73 -1.60
CA TYR A 68 10.68 -4.35 -1.57
C TYR A 68 12.15 -4.28 -1.12
N LYS A 69 12.49 -4.92 0.01
CA LYS A 69 13.86 -4.95 0.52
C LYS A 69 14.83 -5.53 -0.50
N LYS A 70 14.47 -6.66 -1.13
CA LYS A 70 15.28 -7.29 -2.18
C LYS A 70 15.50 -6.37 -3.38
N HIS A 71 14.46 -5.68 -3.83
CA HIS A 71 14.57 -4.79 -4.99
C HIS A 71 15.30 -3.49 -4.68
N MET A 72 15.29 -3.03 -3.44
CA MET A 72 15.93 -1.80 -2.99
C MET A 72 17.33 -2.00 -2.41
N GLU A 73 17.77 -3.23 -2.16
CA GLU A 73 19.09 -3.55 -1.57
C GLU A 73 20.26 -2.83 -2.27
N LYS A 74 20.21 -2.74 -3.60
CA LYS A 74 21.24 -2.10 -4.44
C LYS A 74 20.74 -0.88 -5.20
N ARG A 75 19.58 -0.36 -4.83
CA ARG A 75 18.94 0.78 -5.51
C ARG A 75 18.64 1.87 -4.50
N LYS A 76 18.34 3.06 -5.00
CA LYS A 76 18.03 4.22 -4.16
C LYS A 76 16.65 4.75 -4.53
N VAL A 77 16.04 5.41 -3.55
CA VAL A 77 14.83 6.21 -3.78
C VAL A 77 15.17 7.29 -4.80
N ASP A 78 14.27 7.46 -5.77
CA ASP A 78 14.39 8.41 -6.86
C ASP A 78 13.67 9.71 -6.47
N TRP A 79 14.43 10.61 -5.86
CA TRP A 79 13.95 11.92 -5.44
C TRP A 79 13.86 12.94 -6.58
N ASP A 80 14.57 12.69 -7.67
CA ASP A 80 14.63 13.62 -8.81
C ASP A 80 13.28 13.67 -9.56
N ASN A 81 12.51 12.58 -9.50
CA ASN A 81 11.19 12.45 -10.13
C ASN A 81 10.05 12.39 -9.10
N LYS A 82 10.24 12.97 -7.91
CA LYS A 82 9.29 12.84 -6.79
C LYS A 82 7.89 13.38 -7.15
N GLU A 83 7.78 14.46 -7.91
CA GLU A 83 6.49 15.02 -8.32
C GLU A 83 5.69 14.06 -9.20
N ASP A 84 6.34 13.38 -10.16
CA ASP A 84 5.70 12.39 -11.01
C ASP A 84 5.20 11.20 -10.18
N TYR A 85 6.03 10.74 -9.25
CA TYR A 85 5.65 9.68 -8.32
C TYR A 85 4.48 10.08 -7.42
N GLN A 86 4.44 11.32 -6.95
CA GLN A 86 3.33 11.85 -6.15
C GLN A 86 2.03 11.85 -6.94
N LEU A 87 2.06 12.31 -8.20
CA LEU A 87 0.90 12.31 -9.08
C LEU A 87 0.37 10.90 -9.29
N ILE A 88 1.25 9.96 -9.64
CA ILE A 88 0.88 8.56 -9.89
C ILE A 88 0.29 7.90 -8.62
N ASP A 89 0.91 8.09 -7.45
CA ASP A 89 0.42 7.52 -6.20
C ASP A 89 -0.96 8.08 -5.83
N ASN A 90 -1.17 9.38 -6.04
CA ASN A 90 -2.47 10.03 -5.82
C ASN A 90 -3.55 9.49 -6.79
N GLU A 91 -3.23 9.32 -8.08
CA GLU A 91 -4.16 8.74 -9.06
C GLU A 91 -4.53 7.28 -8.72
N LEU A 92 -3.56 6.46 -8.30
CA LEU A 92 -3.82 5.10 -7.84
C LEU A 92 -4.72 5.09 -6.60
N LEU A 93 -4.45 5.98 -5.64
CA LEU A 93 -5.25 6.11 -4.43
C LEU A 93 -6.69 6.50 -4.78
N GLY A 94 -6.86 7.57 -5.57
CA GLY A 94 -8.16 8.06 -5.98
C GLY A 94 -8.98 7.05 -6.77
N SER A 95 -8.35 6.34 -7.72
CA SER A 95 -9.01 5.30 -8.51
C SER A 95 -9.43 4.10 -7.65
N THR A 96 -8.60 3.68 -6.70
CA THR A 96 -8.94 2.59 -5.76
C THR A 96 -10.12 2.99 -4.88
N ILE A 97 -10.12 4.19 -4.28
CA ILE A 97 -11.24 4.71 -3.48
C ILE A 97 -12.53 4.74 -4.30
N LYS A 98 -12.46 5.22 -5.55
CA LYS A 98 -13.61 5.26 -6.45
C LYS A 98 -14.16 3.87 -6.74
N SER A 99 -13.29 2.88 -7.00
CA SER A 99 -13.70 1.50 -7.24
C SER A 99 -14.39 0.88 -6.02
N LEU A 100 -13.89 1.15 -4.81
CA LEU A 100 -14.50 0.64 -3.56
C LEU A 100 -15.90 1.23 -3.35
N ASN A 101 -16.06 2.52 -3.61
CA ASN A 101 -17.36 3.18 -3.52
C ASN A 101 -18.33 2.61 -4.56
N SER A 102 -17.90 2.36 -5.80
CA SER A 102 -18.75 1.75 -6.83
C SER A 102 -19.21 0.33 -6.47
N ASN A 103 -18.31 -0.52 -5.97
CA ASN A 103 -18.65 -1.89 -5.55
C ASN A 103 -19.62 -1.92 -4.35
N SER A 104 -19.57 -0.88 -3.52
CA SER A 104 -20.52 -0.72 -2.41
C SER A 104 -21.96 -0.52 -2.91
N TYR A 105 -22.18 0.06 -4.09
CA TYR A 105 -23.52 0.24 -4.67
C TYR A 105 -24.09 -1.04 -5.31
N GLU A 106 -23.26 -1.92 -5.88
CA GLU A 106 -23.71 -3.21 -6.42
C GLU A 106 -24.12 -4.20 -5.31
N SER A 107 -23.72 -3.94 -4.06
CA SER A 107 -24.13 -4.74 -2.89
C SER A 107 -25.57 -4.45 -2.42
N PHE A 108 -26.25 -3.46 -3.02
CA PHE A 108 -27.62 -3.03 -2.68
C PHE A 108 -28.63 -3.18 -3.84
N ILE A 109 -28.27 -3.87 -4.92
CA ILE A 109 -29.16 -4.24 -6.05
C ILE A 109 -29.25 -5.77 -6.10
#